data_AF-A0A7W0JJZ6-F1
#
_entry.id   AF-A0A7W0JJZ6-F1
#
_cell.length_a   1.000
_cell.length_b   1.000
_cell.length_c   1.000
_cell.angle_alpha   90.00
_cell.angle_beta   90.00
_cell.angle_gamma   90.00
#
_symmetry.space_group_name_H-M   'P 1'
#
loop_
_entity.id
_entity.type
_entity.pdbx_description
1 polymer ?
#
loop_
_entity_poly.entity_id
_entity_poly.type
_entity_poly.pdbx_seq_one_letter_code
_entity_poly.pdbx_strand_id
1 'polypeptide(L)' 'MRICLMIEGQEGVSWDEWVALGRAAEESRLEGLFRSDHYAGLMGDETRGSLDAWTQIA' A
#
# COMPACT_ATOMS: atom_id res chain seq x y z
N MET A 1 -5.67 21.08 8.82
CA MET A 1 -5.45 20.48 7.48
C MET A 1 -5.23 19.00 7.70
N ARG A 2 -5.89 18.13 6.92
CA ARG A 2 -5.81 16.68 7.07
C ARG A 2 -4.86 16.10 6.00
N ILE A 3 -3.96 15.20 6.38
CA ILE A 3 -2.97 14.60 5.46
C ILE A 3 -3.08 13.07 5.57
N CYS A 4 -3.11 12.40 4.41
CA CYS A 4 -3.15 10.94 4.30
C CYS A 4 -2.01 10.46 3.37
N LEU A 5 -1.57 9.21 3.57
CA LEU A 5 -0.60 8.52 2.72
C LEU A 5 -1.33 7.61 1.73
N MET A 6 -0.94 7.64 0.46
CA MET A 6 -1.39 6.71 -0.58
C MET A 6 -0.16 6.00 -1.14
N ILE A 7 -0.25 4.68 -1.29
CA ILE A 7 0.83 3.83 -1.78
C ILE A 7 0.38 3.08 -3.02
N GLU A 8 1.24 3.05 -4.04
CA GLU A 8 1.04 2.21 -5.21
C GLU A 8 1.37 0.76 -4.87
N GLY A 9 0.38 0.00 -4.41
CA GLY A 9 0.58 -1.31 -3.78
C GLY A 9 1.10 -2.38 -4.72
N GLN A 10 0.83 -2.24 -6.02
CA GLN A 10 1.32 -3.11 -7.09
C GLN A 10 2.81 -2.97 -7.38
N GLU A 11 3.50 -2.02 -6.75
CA GLU A 11 4.90 -1.73 -7.02
C GLU A 11 5.88 -2.61 -6.20
N GLY A 12 5.45 -3.82 -5.81
CA GLY A 12 6.29 -4.77 -5.08
C GLY A 12 6.27 -4.60 -3.56
N VAL A 13 5.24 -3.96 -3.00
CA VAL A 13 5.16 -3.74 -1.54
C VAL A 13 4.78 -5.05 -0.84
N SER A 14 5.70 -5.57 -0.05
CA SER A 14 5.52 -6.79 0.74
C SER A 14 4.62 -6.57 1.96
N TRP A 15 4.15 -7.66 2.58
CA TRP A 15 3.26 -7.57 3.74
C TRP A 15 3.94 -6.90 4.95
N ASP A 16 5.20 -7.26 5.21
CA ASP A 16 5.96 -6.67 6.31
C ASP A 16 6.17 -5.16 6.11
N GLU A 17 6.34 -4.72 4.86
CA GLU A 17 6.40 -3.30 4.51
C GLU A 17 5.04 -2.61 4.71
N TRP A 18 3.91 -3.24 4.40
CA TRP A 18 2.59 -2.69 4.73
C TRP A 18 2.39 -2.49 6.22
N VAL A 19 2.80 -3.47 7.04
CA VAL A 19 2.76 -3.33 8.50
C VAL A 19 3.65 -2.19 8.97
N ALA A 20 4.85 -2.05 8.40
CA ALA A 20 5.76 -0.95 8.72
C ALA A 20 5.18 0.43 8.32
N LEU A 21 4.57 0.53 7.14
CA LEU A 21 3.92 1.74 6.64
C LEU A 21 2.73 2.15 7.52
N GLY A 22 1.93 1.19 7.96
CA GLY A 22 0.83 1.42 8.91
C GLY A 22 1.33 2.07 10.20
N ARG A 23 2.34 1.46 10.83
CA ARG A 23 2.97 2.00 12.05
C ARG A 23 3.57 3.39 11.81
N ALA A 24 4.29 3.59 10.72
CA ALA A 24 4.90 4.86 10.40
C ALA A 24 3.84 5.97 10.17
N ALA A 25 2.71 5.64 9.54
CA ALA A 25 1.61 6.57 9.34
C ALA A 25 0.98 6.99 10.68
N GLU A 26 0.76 6.04 11.60
CA GLU A 26 0.24 6.30 12.94
C GLU A 26 1.21 7.15 13.79
N GLU A 27 2.49 6.77 13.83
CA GLU A 27 3.55 7.50 14.55
C GLU A 27 3.69 8.94 14.04
N SER A 28 3.51 9.13 12.73
CA SER A 28 3.58 10.44 12.07
C SER A 28 2.27 11.24 12.14
N ARG A 29 1.23 10.70 12.79
CA ARG A 29 -0.11 11.30 12.92
C ARG A 29 -0.76 11.62 11.58
N LEU A 30 -0.54 10.78 10.58
CA LEU A 30 -1.30 10.82 9.34
C LEU A 30 -2.72 10.31 9.60
N GLU A 31 -3.69 10.91 8.91
CA GLU A 31 -5.11 10.63 9.16
C GLU A 31 -5.66 9.44 8.38
N GLY A 32 -4.84 8.83 7.53
CA GLY A 32 -5.20 7.64 6.79
C GLY A 32 -4.05 7.10 5.96
N LEU A 33 -4.12 5.80 5.72
CA LEU A 33 -3.28 5.06 4.78
C LEU A 33 -4.21 4.44 3.73
N PHE A 34 -3.92 4.70 2.47
CA PHE A 34 -4.66 4.22 1.31
C PHE A 34 -3.71 3.42 0.41
N ARG A 35 -4.30 2.52 -0.37
CA ARG A 35 -3.59 1.77 -1.40
C ARG A 35 -4.37 1.80 -2.71
N SER A 36 -3.67 1.74 -3.82
CA SER A 36 -4.25 1.29 -5.08
C SER A 36 -4.44 -0.22 -5.09
N ASP A 37 -5.36 -0.68 -5.93
CA ASP A 37 -5.72 -2.09 -6.09
C ASP A 37 -5.60 -2.49 -7.56
N HIS A 38 -4.35 -2.64 -7.98
CA HIS A 38 -3.98 -3.13 -9.30
C HIS A 38 -3.14 -4.40 -9.18
N TYR A 39 -3.26 -5.30 -10.15
CA TYR A 39 -2.39 -6.49 -10.21
C TYR A 39 -1.09 -6.24 -10.97
N ALA A 40 -1.11 -5.39 -11.99
CA ALA A 40 0.07 -5.04 -12.79
C ALA A 40 0.67 -3.72 -12.32
N GLY A 41 1.99 -3.62 -12.33
CA GLY A 41 2.75 -2.43 -11.99
C GLY A 41 2.48 -1.26 -12.92
N LEU A 42 2.99 -0.09 -12.54
CA LEU A 42 2.93 1.14 -13.30
C LEU A 42 3.50 0.92 -14.70
N MET A 43 2.85 1.56 -15.68
CA MET A 43 3.18 1.39 -17.10
C MET A 43 3.04 -0.06 -17.61
N GLY A 44 2.30 -0.92 -16.89
CA GLY A 44 2.08 -2.31 -17.27
C GLY A 44 3.24 -3.25 -16.90
N ASP A 45 4.07 -2.88 -15.93
CA ASP A 45 5.16 -3.74 -15.45
C ASP A 45 4.62 -4.95 -14.67
N GLU A 46 4.59 -6.11 -15.31
CA GLU A 46 4.13 -7.36 -14.68
C GLU A 46 5.19 -8.02 -13.78
N THR A 47 6.40 -7.47 -13.68
CA THR A 47 7.48 -8.06 -12.88
C THR A 47 7.38 -7.73 -11.39
N ARG A 48 6.59 -6.71 -11.04
CA ARG A 48 6.36 -6.29 -9.66
C ARG A 48 5.23 -7.07 -9.02
N GLY A 49 5.42 -7.41 -7.75
CA GLY A 49 4.39 -8.10 -6.97
C GLY A 49 3.28 -7.15 -6.52
N SER A 50 2.05 -7.65 -6.52
CA SER A 50 0.91 -7.00 -5.87
C SER A 50 0.30 -7.97 -4.86
N LEU A 51 -0.03 -7.47 -3.67
CA LEU A 51 -0.79 -8.23 -2.69
C LEU A 51 -2.28 -8.02 -2.92
N ASP A 52 -3.05 -9.11 -2.97
CA ASP A 52 -4.50 -9.04 -3.15
C ASP A 52 -5.20 -8.31 -1.99
N ALA A 53 -5.95 -7.25 -2.29
CA ALA A 53 -6.57 -6.41 -1.28
C ALA A 53 -7.72 -7.13 -0.54
N TRP A 54 -8.46 -8.01 -1.23
CA TRP A 54 -9.58 -8.75 -0.63
C TRP A 54 -9.10 -9.77 0.40
N THR A 55 -8.02 -10.47 0.10
CA THR A 55 -7.43 -11.47 1.01
C THR A 55 -6.80 -10.80 2.24
N GLN A 56 -6.36 -9.54 2.16
CA GLN A 56 -5.80 -8.81 3.30
C GLN A 56 -6.83 -8.39 4.36
N ILE A 57 -8.11 -8.29 3.98
CA ILE A 57 -9.20 -7.88 4.88
C ILE A 57 -10.10 -9.03 5.34
N ALA A 58 -9.84 -10.25 4.86
CA ALA A 58 -10.55 -11.48 5.22
C ALA A 58 -10.01 -12.09 6.52
#